data_AF-A0A432H8W1-F1
#
_entry.id   AF-A0A432H8W1-F1
#
_cell.length_a   1.000
_cell.length_b   1.000
_cell.length_c   1.000
_cell.angle_alpha   90.00
_cell.angle_beta   90.00
_cell.angle_gamma   90.00
#
_symmetry.space_group_name_H-M   'P 1'
#
loop_
_entity.id
_entity.type
_entity.pdbx_description
1 polymer ?
#
loop_
_entity_poly.entity_id
_entity_poly.type
_entity_poly.pdbx_seq_one_letter_code
_entity_poly.pdbx_strand_id
1 'polypeptide(L)' 'MSVKSDRWIRRMAVEHGMIEPFSPTQVRERTDENG' A
#
# COMPACT_ATOMS: atom_id res chain seq x y z
N MET A 1 -10.90 11.69 -15.68
CA MET A 1 -9.76 10.96 -15.08
C MET A 1 -10.25 9.59 -14.65
N SER A 2 -9.51 8.51 -14.99
CA SER A 2 -9.88 7.15 -14.59
C SER A 2 -9.12 6.74 -13.32
N VAL A 3 -9.85 6.21 -12.35
CA VAL A 3 -9.25 5.59 -11.15
C VAL A 3 -8.72 4.21 -11.56
N LYS A 4 -7.48 3.92 -11.19
CA LYS A 4 -6.85 2.64 -11.49
C LYS A 4 -7.27 1.58 -10.48
N SER A 5 -7.41 0.34 -10.91
CA SER A 5 -7.76 -0.77 -10.02
C SER A 5 -6.62 -1.11 -9.08
N ASP A 6 -6.98 -1.59 -7.89
CA ASP A 6 -6.03 -2.05 -6.87
C ASP A 6 -5.05 -3.12 -7.42
N ARG A 7 -5.51 -4.03 -8.29
CA ARG A 7 -4.64 -5.01 -8.95
C ARG A 7 -3.52 -4.35 -9.76
N TRP A 8 -3.82 -3.26 -10.47
CA TRP A 8 -2.82 -2.54 -11.23
C TRP A 8 -1.82 -1.87 -10.30
N ILE A 9 -2.30 -1.21 -9.24
CA ILE A 9 -1.45 -0.50 -8.27
C ILE A 9 -0.50 -1.48 -7.58
N ARG A 10 -1.01 -2.62 -7.12
CA ARG A 10 -0.20 -3.69 -6.50
C ARG A 10 0.90 -4.19 -7.42
N ARG A 11 0.59 -4.48 -8.68
CA ARG A 11 1.58 -4.95 -9.65
C ARG A 11 2.68 -3.92 -9.88
N MET A 12 2.28 -2.66 -10.07
CA MET A 12 3.23 -1.58 -10.35
C MET A 12 4.13 -1.24 -9.16
N ALA A 13 3.58 -1.25 -7.94
CA ALA A 13 4.36 -1.05 -6.73
C ALA A 13 5.44 -2.13 -6.57
N VAL A 14 5.10 -3.40 -6.84
CA VAL A 14 6.02 -4.55 -6.71
C VAL A 14 7.04 -4.62 -7.85
N GLU A 15 6.60 -4.50 -9.11
CA GLU A 15 7.47 -4.72 -10.28
C GLU A 15 8.35 -3.52 -10.60
N HIS A 16 7.86 -2.30 -10.33
CA HIS A 16 8.54 -1.06 -10.72
C HIS A 16 9.00 -0.22 -9.53
N GLY A 17 8.82 -0.67 -8.29
CA GLY A 17 9.28 0.05 -7.09
C GLY A 17 8.63 1.42 -6.94
N MET A 18 7.39 1.59 -7.43
CA MET A 18 6.74 2.90 -7.46
C MET A 18 6.40 3.45 -6.07
N ILE A 19 6.33 2.59 -5.05
CA ILE A 19 5.98 2.92 -3.66
C ILE A 19 6.85 2.06 -2.76
N GLU A 20 7.58 2.67 -1.81
CA GLU A 20 8.45 1.93 -0.88
C GLU A 20 8.53 2.64 0.48
N PRO A 21 8.37 1.92 1.62
CA PRO A 21 7.99 0.50 1.75
C PRO A 21 6.55 0.21 1.30
N PHE A 22 6.30 -0.96 0.70
CA PHE A 22 4.97 -1.35 0.21
C PHE A 22 4.43 -2.60 0.93
N SER A 23 3.22 -2.47 1.49
CA SER A 23 2.43 -3.62 1.96
C SER A 23 1.20 -3.81 1.06
N PRO A 24 0.98 -5.00 0.47
CA PRO A 24 -0.19 -5.28 -0.37
C PRO A 24 -1.49 -5.44 0.43
N THR A 25 -1.40 -5.35 1.75
CA THR A 25 -2.54 -5.47 2.67
C THR A 25 -2.61 -4.24 3.55
N GLN A 26 -3.82 -3.90 3.99
CA GLN A 26 -4.03 -2.77 4.89
C GLN A 26 -3.33 -3.05 6.23
N VAL A 27 -2.34 -2.22 6.55
CA VAL A 27 -1.69 -2.25 7.85
C VAL A 27 -2.61 -1.55 8.84
N ARG A 28 -2.99 -2.26 9.91
CA ARG A 28 -3.64 -1.63 11.06
C ARG A 28 -2.53 -1.18 12.00
N GLU A 29 -2.34 0.13 12.14
CA GLU A 29 -1.60 0.64 13.26
C GLU A 29 -2.40 0.33 14.52
N ARG A 30 -1.84 -0.48 15.43
CA ARG A 30 -2.27 -0.42 16.82
C ARG A 30 -1.76 0.92 17.31
N THR A 31 -2.67 1.87 17.53
CA THR A 31 -2.36 3.03 18.35
C THR A 31 -2.03 2.47 19.72
N ASP A 32 -0.75 2.23 20.00
CA ASP A 32 -0.30 1.87 21.34
C ASP A 32 -0.57 3.08 22.23
N GLU A 33 -1.73 3.05 22.87
CA GLU A 33 -2.12 3.95 23.96
C GLU A 33 -1.38 3.53 25.23
N ASN A 34 -0.07 3.77 25.27
CA ASN A 34 0.70 3.79 26.51
C ASN A 34 1.59 5.03 26.52
N GLY A 35 1.00 6.10 27.05
CA GLY A 35 1.64 7.36 27.45
C GLY A 35 0.78 8.01 28.52
#